data_AF-A0A7C6DS60-F1
#
_entry.id   AF-A0A7C6DS60-F1
#
_cell.length_a   1.000
_cell.length_b   1.000
_cell.length_c   1.000
_cell.angle_alpha   90.00
_cell.angle_beta   90.00
_cell.angle_gamma   90.00
#
_symmetry.space_group_name_H-M   'P 1'
#
loop_
_entity.id
_entity.type
_entity.pdbx_description
1 polymer ?
#
loop_
_entity_poly.entity_id
_entity_poly.type
_entity_poly.pdbx_seq_one_letter_code
_entity_poly.pdbx_strand_id
1 'polypeptide(L)'
;LVTSSADSQAMEVDKIAAFPDPLGLIRAFKPDGKRKVIAAPLGGWNWVIPKNAKHPDEAWTALNFMSQPNNMAEMANLNGIFPSRKSGLQQPIFTQVKELAPFIDQLQYARATPAIVQWADVQKAFVTAVQSIIAGQKDVKSAMETAAADINKLLKA
;
A
#
# COMPACT_ATOMS: atom_id res chain seq x y z
N LEU A 1 -1.21 12.56 12.98
CA LEU A 1 -1.01 13.59 11.95
C LEU A 1 0.47 13.89 11.88
N VAL A 2 1.21 13.26 10.97
CA VAL A 2 2.55 13.72 10.64
C VAL A 2 2.35 14.85 9.64
N THR A 3 2.60 16.08 10.06
CA THR A 3 2.56 17.25 9.20
C THR A 3 3.84 17.27 8.36
N SER A 4 3.79 16.67 7.18
CA SER A 4 4.73 17.00 6.11
C SER A 4 4.41 18.40 5.59
N SER A 5 5.43 19.23 5.38
CA SER A 5 5.29 20.60 4.90
C SER A 5 4.60 20.68 3.53
N ALA A 6 3.97 21.82 3.27
CA ALA A 6 3.19 22.11 2.06
C ALA A 6 3.95 21.90 0.73
N ASP A 7 5.28 21.86 0.78
CA ASP A 7 6.14 21.72 -0.40
C ASP A 7 6.45 20.26 -0.79
N SER A 8 5.96 19.24 -0.06
CA SER A 8 6.57 17.90 -0.12
C SER A 8 5.72 16.75 -0.69
N GLN A 9 4.50 16.96 -1.17
CA GLN A 9 3.63 15.79 -1.41
C GLN A 9 2.73 15.78 -2.65
N ALA A 10 2.61 16.85 -3.43
CA ALA A 10 1.93 16.70 -4.73
C ALA A 10 2.70 15.66 -5.57
N MET A 11 2.00 14.84 -6.35
CA MET A 11 2.68 13.98 -7.33
C MET A 11 3.44 14.90 -8.27
N GLU A 12 4.76 14.98 -8.08
CA GLU A 12 5.64 15.81 -8.89
C GLU A 12 5.87 15.10 -10.21
N VAL A 13 4.82 15.05 -11.04
CA VAL A 13 4.81 14.41 -12.35
C VAL A 13 6.00 14.87 -13.19
N ASP A 14 6.32 16.16 -13.12
CA ASP A 14 7.47 16.75 -13.81
C ASP A 14 8.80 16.18 -13.33
N LYS A 15 8.95 15.84 -12.04
CA LYS A 15 10.17 15.20 -11.52
C LYS A 15 10.22 13.71 -11.85
N ILE A 16 9.08 13.02 -11.88
CA ILE A 16 8.98 11.63 -12.35
C ILE A 16 9.40 11.56 -13.83
N ALA A 17 8.96 12.53 -14.65
CA ALA A 17 9.30 12.63 -16.06
C ALA A 17 10.73 13.15 -16.33
N ALA A 18 11.31 13.94 -15.42
CA ALA A 18 12.63 14.56 -15.57
C ALA A 18 13.80 13.75 -14.98
N PHE A 19 13.59 12.49 -14.56
CA PHE A 19 14.69 11.66 -14.11
C PHE A 19 15.71 11.41 -15.25
N PRO A 20 17.01 11.65 -15.02
CA PRO A 20 18.03 11.75 -16.07
C PRO A 20 18.42 10.43 -16.73
N ASP A 21 18.21 9.29 -16.04
CA ASP A 21 18.27 7.95 -16.62
C ASP A 21 16.83 7.48 -16.90
N PRO A 22 16.56 6.69 -17.97
CA PRO A 22 15.23 6.19 -18.24
C PRO A 22 14.83 5.18 -17.14
N LEU A 23 14.34 5.70 -16.01
CA LEU A 23 13.70 4.91 -14.97
C LEU A 23 12.40 4.37 -15.55
N GLY A 24 12.48 3.17 -16.14
CA GLY A 24 11.31 2.39 -16.49
C GLY A 24 10.61 1.95 -15.21
N LEU A 25 9.46 2.56 -14.91
CA LEU A 25 8.57 2.05 -13.88
C LEU A 25 7.87 0.83 -14.46
N ILE A 26 8.07 -0.31 -13.80
CA ILE A 26 7.64 -1.61 -14.25
C ILE A 26 6.95 -2.33 -13.09
N ARG A 27 6.02 -3.24 -13.41
CA ARG A 27 5.33 -4.01 -12.37
C ARG A 27 6.33 -4.83 -11.56
N ALA A 28 5.95 -5.22 -10.34
CA ALA A 28 6.77 -6.16 -9.58
C ALA A 28 6.93 -7.50 -10.33
N PHE A 29 8.19 -7.94 -10.53
CA PHE A 29 8.53 -9.18 -11.23
C PHE A 29 8.79 -10.33 -10.27
N LYS A 30 8.45 -11.55 -10.69
CA LYS A 30 8.94 -12.76 -10.03
C LYS A 30 10.35 -13.11 -10.50
N PRO A 31 11.21 -13.61 -9.59
CA PRO A 31 12.52 -14.15 -9.95
C PRO A 31 12.48 -15.31 -10.96
N ASP A 32 11.36 -16.05 -11.05
CA ASP A 32 11.23 -17.23 -11.91
C ASP A 32 10.77 -16.94 -13.35
N GLY A 33 10.41 -15.69 -13.68
CA GLY A 33 9.98 -15.24 -15.00
C GLY A 33 8.69 -15.87 -15.57
N LYS A 34 8.06 -16.82 -14.88
CA LYS A 34 6.97 -17.65 -15.43
C LYS A 34 5.57 -17.11 -15.16
N ARG A 35 5.39 -16.32 -14.11
CA ARG A 35 4.09 -15.79 -13.69
C ARG A 35 4.00 -14.30 -14.03
N LYS A 36 2.96 -13.92 -14.77
CA LYS A 36 2.76 -12.56 -15.31
C LYS A 36 2.55 -11.48 -14.24
N VAL A 37 2.20 -11.83 -12.99
CA VAL A 37 1.97 -10.84 -11.90
C VAL A 37 2.33 -11.38 -10.50
N ILE A 38 2.85 -10.50 -9.63
CA ILE A 38 2.92 -10.66 -8.16
C ILE A 38 1.77 -9.89 -7.53
N ALA A 39 1.05 -10.49 -6.58
CA ALA A 39 0.13 -9.72 -5.75
C ALA A 39 0.93 -8.74 -4.89
N ALA A 40 0.77 -7.45 -5.11
CA ALA A 40 1.37 -6.43 -4.25
C ALA A 40 0.56 -6.32 -2.94
N PRO A 41 1.19 -6.06 -1.78
CA PRO A 41 0.43 -5.67 -0.60
C PRO A 41 -0.33 -4.38 -0.91
N LEU A 42 -1.65 -4.41 -0.75
CA LEU A 42 -2.50 -3.23 -0.84
C LEU A 42 -2.56 -2.59 0.54
N GLY A 43 -1.62 -1.68 0.78
CA GLY A 43 -1.63 -0.79 1.94
C GLY A 43 -2.40 0.51 1.66
N GLY A 44 -2.49 1.37 2.66
CA GLY A 44 -3.08 2.70 2.52
C GLY A 44 -3.39 3.34 3.87
N TRP A 45 -4.11 4.45 3.80
CA TRP A 45 -4.60 5.19 4.95
C TRP A 45 -6.11 5.04 5.06
N ASN A 46 -6.62 4.98 6.29
CA ASN A 46 -8.05 4.91 6.57
C ASN A 46 -8.47 6.07 7.45
N TRP A 47 -9.66 6.60 7.19
CA TRP A 47 -10.35 7.50 8.10
C TRP A 47 -11.16 6.69 9.10
N VAL A 48 -11.14 7.08 10.37
CA VAL A 48 -11.86 6.40 11.44
C VAL A 48 -12.60 7.44 12.28
N ILE A 49 -13.88 7.18 12.57
CA ILE A 49 -14.64 7.92 13.57
C ILE A 49 -14.56 7.14 14.88
N PRO A 50 -13.94 7.69 15.94
CA PRO A 50 -13.89 7.02 17.23
C PRO A 50 -15.29 6.75 17.78
N LYS A 51 -15.47 5.59 18.45
CA LYS A 51 -16.77 5.21 19.05
C LYS A 51 -17.34 6.27 20.00
N ASN A 52 -16.47 7.00 20.69
CA ASN A 52 -16.83 8.04 21.67
C ASN A 52 -16.67 9.46 21.09
N ALA A 53 -16.74 9.62 19.77
CA ALA A 53 -16.70 10.94 19.13
C ALA A 53 -17.88 11.80 19.63
N LYS A 54 -17.62 13.08 19.91
CA LYS A 54 -18.65 14.03 20.36
C LYS A 54 -19.63 14.43 19.25
N HIS A 55 -19.19 14.36 18.00
CA HIS A 55 -19.89 14.82 16.80
C HIS A 55 -19.76 13.78 15.66
N PRO A 56 -20.32 12.56 15.83
CA PRO A 56 -20.13 11.48 14.86
C PRO A 56 -20.82 11.75 13.52
N ASP A 57 -21.95 12.45 13.50
CA ASP A 57 -22.74 12.72 12.28
C ASP A 57 -22.07 13.81 11.42
N GLU A 58 -21.52 14.85 12.05
CA GLU A 58 -20.75 15.89 11.37
C GLU A 58 -19.43 15.33 10.85
N ALA A 59 -18.76 14.47 11.62
CA ALA A 59 -17.58 13.75 11.16
C ALA A 59 -17.91 12.87 9.94
N TRP A 60 -19.02 12.12 9.97
CA TRP A 60 -19.48 11.33 8.84
C TRP A 60 -19.77 12.18 7.60
N THR A 61 -20.36 13.36 7.79
CA THR A 61 -20.63 14.31 6.71
C THR A 61 -19.33 14.78 6.05
N ALA A 62 -18.33 15.16 6.86
CA ALA A 62 -17.01 15.54 6.37
C ALA A 62 -16.30 14.39 5.63
N LEU A 63 -16.36 13.16 6.16
CA LEU A 63 -15.77 11.99 5.51
C LEU A 63 -16.45 11.68 4.16
N ASN A 64 -17.77 11.84 4.05
CA ASN A 64 -18.49 11.68 2.79
C ASN A 64 -18.10 12.74 1.75
N PHE A 65 -17.94 13.99 2.17
CA PHE A 65 -17.46 15.06 1.31
C PHE A 65 -16.05 14.76 0.80
N MET A 66 -15.11 14.41 1.68
CA MET A 66 -13.74 14.06 1.30
C MET A 66 -13.68 12.80 0.42
N SER A 67 -14.65 11.90 0.57
CA SER A 67 -14.71 10.66 -0.20
C SER A 67 -15.32 10.82 -1.60
N GLN A 68 -15.79 12.01 -1.99
CA GLN A 68 -16.26 12.26 -3.35
C GLN A 68 -15.11 12.07 -4.36
N PRO A 69 -15.38 11.58 -5.59
CA PRO A 69 -14.33 11.20 -6.54
C PRO A 69 -13.30 12.31 -6.80
N ASN A 70 -13.75 13.54 -7.01
CA ASN A 70 -12.87 14.68 -7.30
C ASN A 70 -12.03 15.05 -6.07
N ASN A 71 -12.67 15.21 -4.91
CA ASN A 71 -11.99 15.57 -3.66
C ASN A 71 -10.97 14.52 -3.24
N MET A 72 -11.31 13.24 -3.39
CA MET A 72 -10.40 12.13 -3.10
C MET A 72 -9.22 12.11 -4.08
N ALA A 73 -9.45 12.35 -5.37
CA ALA A 73 -8.39 12.38 -6.36
C ALA A 73 -7.44 13.57 -6.17
N GLU A 74 -7.98 14.74 -5.82
CA GLU A 74 -7.19 15.93 -5.46
C GLU A 74 -6.33 15.66 -4.23
N MET A 75 -6.92 15.12 -3.16
CA MET A 75 -6.19 14.73 -1.96
C MET A 75 -5.13 13.68 -2.27
N ALA A 76 -5.45 12.67 -3.09
CA ALA A 76 -4.51 11.63 -3.48
C ALA A 76 -3.32 12.22 -4.25
N ASN A 77 -3.59 13.11 -5.20
CA ASN A 77 -2.56 13.83 -5.93
C ASN A 77 -1.68 14.64 -4.98
N LEU A 78 -2.27 15.42 -4.07
CA LEU A 78 -1.55 16.23 -3.08
C LEU A 78 -0.73 15.42 -2.08
N ASN A 79 -0.98 14.12 -1.93
CA ASN A 79 -0.26 13.23 -1.01
C ASN A 79 0.69 12.26 -1.73
N GLY A 80 0.78 12.30 -3.06
CA GLY A 80 1.66 11.40 -3.80
C GLY A 80 1.13 9.97 -3.88
N ILE A 81 -0.17 9.76 -3.69
CA ILE A 81 -0.80 8.43 -3.58
C ILE A 81 -1.91 8.23 -4.63
N PHE A 82 -2.41 7.00 -4.72
CA PHE A 82 -3.57 6.67 -5.53
C PHE A 82 -4.87 6.78 -4.73
N PRO A 83 -5.97 7.24 -5.35
CA PRO A 83 -7.28 7.24 -4.71
C PRO A 83 -7.75 5.81 -4.45
N SER A 84 -8.43 5.58 -3.33
CA SER A 84 -8.99 4.26 -2.99
C SER A 84 -10.24 3.89 -3.81
N ARG A 85 -10.80 4.85 -4.57
CA ARG A 85 -11.94 4.65 -5.46
C ARG A 85 -11.51 4.53 -6.92
N LYS A 86 -12.06 3.53 -7.62
CA LYS A 86 -11.90 3.37 -9.08
C LYS A 86 -12.35 4.59 -9.88
N SER A 87 -13.41 5.27 -9.43
CA SER A 87 -13.88 6.51 -10.07
C SER A 87 -12.90 7.67 -9.93
N GLY A 88 -12.11 7.73 -8.85
CA GLY A 88 -11.05 8.71 -8.69
C GLY A 88 -9.89 8.50 -9.67
N LEU A 89 -9.64 7.26 -10.09
CA LEU A 89 -8.61 6.93 -11.10
C LEU A 89 -8.97 7.41 -12.52
N GLN A 90 -10.19 7.90 -12.75
CA GLN A 90 -10.59 8.47 -14.05
C GLN A 90 -10.17 9.94 -14.22
N GLN A 91 -9.64 10.57 -13.16
CA GLN A 91 -9.19 11.96 -13.25
C GLN A 91 -7.95 12.11 -14.15
N PRO A 92 -7.75 13.27 -14.80
CA PRO A 92 -6.67 13.48 -15.77
C PRO A 92 -5.28 13.10 -15.25
N ILE A 93 -4.98 13.42 -13.99
CA ILE A 93 -3.69 13.10 -13.36
C ILE A 93 -3.36 11.61 -13.37
N PHE A 94 -4.37 10.72 -13.28
CA PHE A 94 -4.17 9.27 -13.27
C PHE A 94 -4.32 8.63 -14.66
N THR A 95 -4.87 9.35 -15.64
CA THR A 95 -5.12 8.81 -17.00
C THR A 95 -4.14 9.33 -18.05
N GLN A 96 -3.57 10.52 -17.84
CA GLN A 96 -2.70 11.19 -18.83
C GLN A 96 -1.21 11.04 -18.54
N VAL A 97 -0.85 10.75 -17.28
CA VAL A 97 0.54 10.53 -16.87
C VAL A 97 0.92 9.07 -17.11
N LYS A 98 1.63 8.82 -18.21
CA LYS A 98 1.93 7.47 -18.71
C LYS A 98 2.77 6.66 -17.73
N GLU A 99 3.61 7.33 -16.96
CA GLU A 99 4.51 6.78 -15.94
C GLU A 99 3.72 6.13 -14.79
N LEU A 100 2.46 6.50 -14.58
CA LEU A 100 1.58 5.91 -13.56
C LEU A 100 0.87 4.64 -14.02
N ALA A 101 0.77 4.41 -15.33
CA ALA A 101 0.03 3.28 -15.89
C ALA A 101 0.47 1.91 -15.32
N PRO A 102 1.78 1.61 -15.14
CA PRO A 102 2.23 0.37 -14.53
C PRO A 102 1.71 0.17 -13.10
N PHE A 103 1.62 1.23 -12.30
CA PHE A 103 1.11 1.18 -10.93
C PHE A 103 -0.41 0.99 -10.90
N ILE A 104 -1.13 1.71 -11.74
CA ILE A 104 -2.59 1.60 -11.86
C ILE A 104 -3.00 0.19 -12.28
N ASP A 105 -2.26 -0.41 -13.21
CA ASP A 105 -2.48 -1.81 -13.60
C ASP A 105 -2.15 -2.77 -12.45
N GLN A 106 -1.04 -2.53 -11.74
CA GLN A 106 -0.64 -3.35 -10.58
C GLN A 106 -1.68 -3.35 -9.45
N LEU A 107 -2.42 -2.25 -9.25
CA LEU A 107 -3.50 -2.16 -8.24
C LEU A 107 -4.58 -3.22 -8.43
N GLN A 108 -4.83 -3.69 -9.66
CA GLN A 108 -5.82 -4.74 -9.95
C GLN A 108 -5.46 -6.09 -9.31
N TYR A 109 -4.17 -6.31 -9.05
CA TYR A 109 -3.64 -7.55 -8.50
C TYR A 109 -3.25 -7.42 -7.03
N ALA A 110 -3.30 -6.21 -6.49
CA ALA A 110 -2.96 -5.98 -5.10
C ALA A 110 -3.96 -6.68 -4.16
N ARG A 111 -3.50 -7.03 -2.96
CA ARG A 111 -4.31 -7.72 -1.94
C ARG A 111 -4.15 -7.02 -0.60
N ALA A 112 -5.27 -6.73 0.04
CA ALA A 112 -5.26 -6.21 1.40
C ALA A 112 -4.61 -7.23 2.34
N THR A 113 -3.88 -6.71 3.32
CA THR A 113 -3.39 -7.55 4.42
C THR A 113 -4.56 -8.11 5.23
N PRO A 114 -4.43 -9.32 5.81
CA PRO A 114 -5.43 -9.86 6.73
C PRO A 114 -5.80 -8.87 7.84
N ALA A 115 -7.09 -8.64 8.05
CA ALA A 115 -7.62 -7.74 9.07
C ALA A 115 -7.72 -8.44 10.44
N ILE A 116 -6.60 -8.95 10.94
CA ILE A 116 -6.49 -9.60 12.27
C ILE A 116 -5.62 -8.76 13.19
N VAL A 117 -5.90 -8.79 14.49
CA VAL A 117 -5.16 -8.03 15.50
C VAL A 117 -3.69 -8.45 15.53
N GLN A 118 -3.43 -9.75 15.36
CA GLN A 118 -2.12 -10.37 15.41
C GLN A 118 -1.29 -10.15 14.13
N TRP A 119 -1.80 -9.40 13.14
CA TRP A 119 -1.14 -9.29 11.83
C TRP A 119 0.29 -8.75 11.91
N ALA A 120 0.54 -7.78 12.80
CA ALA A 120 1.88 -7.25 13.04
C ALA A 120 2.86 -8.33 13.56
N ASP A 121 2.39 -9.19 14.47
CA ASP A 121 3.21 -10.28 15.01
C ASP A 121 3.44 -11.38 13.97
N VAL A 122 2.43 -11.69 13.15
CA VAL A 122 2.57 -12.60 12.01
C VAL A 122 3.63 -12.09 11.03
N GLN A 123 3.59 -10.81 10.67
CA GLN A 123 4.60 -10.20 9.80
C GLN A 123 5.99 -10.26 10.42
N LYS A 124 6.11 -9.98 11.72
CA LYS A 124 7.38 -10.04 12.45
C LYS A 124 7.99 -11.45 12.39
N ALA A 125 7.21 -12.48 12.72
CA ALA A 125 7.67 -13.87 12.69
C ALA A 125 8.18 -14.27 11.30
N PHE A 126 7.45 -13.90 10.24
CA PHE A 126 7.86 -14.16 8.86
C PHE A 126 9.15 -13.41 8.48
N VAL A 127 9.22 -12.10 8.72
CA VAL A 127 10.38 -11.26 8.38
C VAL A 127 11.63 -11.74 9.11
N THR A 128 11.53 -12.06 10.40
CA THR A 128 12.66 -12.61 11.18
C THR A 128 13.17 -13.92 10.58
N ALA A 129 12.28 -14.81 10.14
CA ALA A 129 12.70 -16.05 9.49
C ALA A 129 13.43 -15.79 8.16
N VAL A 130 12.89 -14.90 7.31
CA VAL A 130 13.55 -14.49 6.06
C VAL A 130 14.91 -13.87 6.33
N GLN A 131 15.03 -12.99 7.32
CA GLN A 131 16.31 -12.38 7.71
C GLN A 131 17.32 -13.43 8.17
N SER A 132 16.89 -14.42 8.95
CA SER A 132 17.78 -15.51 9.41
C SER A 132 18.31 -16.37 8.26
N ILE A 133 17.50 -16.59 7.23
CA ILE A 133 17.91 -17.29 6.01
C ILE A 133 18.93 -16.47 5.24
N ILE A 134 18.65 -15.18 5.00
CA ILE A 134 19.55 -14.28 4.26
C ILE A 134 20.89 -14.12 4.99
N ALA A 135 20.87 -14.08 6.33
CA ALA A 135 22.06 -14.00 7.15
C ALA A 135 22.83 -15.34 7.27
N GLY A 136 22.34 -16.42 6.66
CA GLY A 136 22.96 -17.74 6.73
C GLY A 136 22.89 -18.42 8.11
N GLN A 137 22.05 -17.91 9.02
CA GLN A 137 21.92 -18.41 10.39
C GLN A 137 21.06 -19.68 10.49
N LYS A 138 20.11 -19.85 9.56
CA LYS A 138 19.23 -21.02 9.46
C LYS A 138 19.04 -21.41 8.00
N ASP A 139 18.84 -22.70 7.75
CA ASP A 139 18.38 -23.16 6.44
C ASP A 139 16.90 -22.78 6.21
N VAL A 140 16.50 -22.76 4.94
CA VAL A 140 15.16 -22.33 4.49
C VAL A 140 14.05 -23.11 5.18
N LYS A 141 14.21 -24.44 5.27
CA LYS A 141 13.16 -25.32 5.78
C LYS A 141 12.96 -25.09 7.28
N SER A 142 14.03 -25.15 8.05
CA SER A 142 14.00 -24.96 9.50
C SER A 142 13.47 -23.58 9.91
N ALA A 143 13.92 -22.51 9.23
CA ALA A 143 13.46 -21.15 9.49
C ALA A 143 11.96 -20.98 9.22
N MET A 144 11.47 -21.52 8.09
CA MET A 144 10.05 -21.42 7.72
C MET A 144 9.15 -22.31 8.58
N GLU A 145 9.60 -23.51 8.98
CA GLU A 145 8.88 -24.37 9.93
C GLU A 145 8.73 -23.69 11.30
N THR A 146 9.80 -23.03 11.78
CA THR A 146 9.76 -22.24 13.02
C THR A 146 8.72 -21.12 12.91
N ALA A 147 8.78 -20.32 11.84
CA ALA A 147 7.84 -19.23 11.62
C ALA A 147 6.39 -19.72 11.53
N ALA A 148 6.14 -20.82 10.82
CA ALA A 148 4.81 -21.42 10.71
C ALA A 148 4.27 -21.86 12.07
N ALA A 149 5.11 -22.50 12.90
CA ALA A 149 4.72 -22.91 14.25
C ALA A 149 4.36 -21.72 15.14
N ASP A 150 5.13 -20.62 15.08
CA ASP A 150 4.87 -19.42 15.87
C ASP A 150 3.62 -18.68 15.39
N ILE A 151 3.44 -18.53 14.08
CA ILE A 151 2.22 -17.95 13.49
C ILE A 151 0.99 -18.77 13.88
N ASN A 152 1.07 -20.10 13.84
CA ASN A 152 -0.05 -20.96 14.24
C ASN A 152 -0.44 -20.82 15.72
N LYS A 153 0.50 -20.47 16.60
CA LYS A 153 0.18 -20.15 18.00
C LYS A 153 -0.55 -18.81 18.10
N LEU A 154 -0.07 -17.79 17.39
CA LEU A 154 -0.69 -16.46 17.36
C LEU A 154 -2.13 -16.51 16.87
N LEU A 155 -2.42 -17.34 15.86
CA LEU A 155 -3.75 -17.45 15.26
C LEU A 155 -4.75 -18.28 16.09
N LYS A 156 -4.30 -19.00 17.11
CA LYS A 156 -5.16 -19.78 18.02
C LYS A 156 -5.53 -19.03 19.30
N ALA A 157 -4.89 -17.89 19.55
CA ALA A 157 -5.12 -17.03 20.72
C ALA A 157 -6.22 -16.00 20.44
#